data_AF-A0A7C1ZAV4-F1
#
_entry.id   AF-A0A7C1ZAV4-F1
#
_cell.length_a   1.000
_cell.length_b   1.000
_cell.length_c   1.000
_cell.angle_alpha   90.00
_cell.angle_beta   90.00
_cell.angle_gamma   90.00
#
_symmetry.space_group_name_H-M   'P 1'
#
loop_
_entity.id
_entity.type
_entity.pdbx_description
1 polymer ?
#
loop_
_entity_poly.entity_id
_entity_poly.type
_entity_poly.pdbx_seq_one_letter_code
_entity_poly.pdbx_strand_id
1 'polypeptide(L)'
;MKMFVNLVQIILIAGMVYPVYAMWNNEQLNNFCGELKSNMTKQYVLDLAYEKNIRLNLGNVDDLKWHATASTPASFSDYSCLIKGLGDRVASAKMTVN
;
A
#
# COMPACT_ATOMS: atom_id res chain seq x y z
N MET A 1 -38.40 -2.63 15.04
CA MET A 1 -38.40 -3.65 13.95
C MET A 1 -37.76 -3.15 12.66
N LYS A 2 -38.15 -2.00 12.08
CA LYS A 2 -37.53 -1.46 10.83
C LYS A 2 -36.02 -1.19 10.93
N MET A 3 -35.54 -0.69 12.07
CA MET A 3 -34.13 -0.32 12.25
C MET A 3 -33.18 -1.53 12.22
N PHE A 4 -33.59 -2.65 12.83
CA PHE A 4 -32.81 -3.90 12.82
C PHE A 4 -32.69 -4.48 11.41
N VAL A 5 -33.78 -4.49 10.65
CA VAL A 5 -33.79 -4.99 9.27
C VAL A 5 -32.88 -4.13 8.38
N ASN A 6 -32.92 -2.80 8.54
CA ASN A 6 -32.00 -1.90 7.83
C ASN A 6 -30.54 -2.15 8.20
N LEU A 7 -30.24 -2.38 9.48
CA LEU A 7 -28.87 -2.60 9.95
C LEU A 7 -28.30 -3.92 9.39
N VAL A 8 -29.11 -4.98 9.34
CA VAL A 8 -28.74 -6.26 8.72
C VAL A 8 -28.51 -6.11 7.21
N GLN A 9 -29.36 -5.34 6.51
CA GLN A 9 -29.17 -5.07 5.09
C GLN A 9 -27.87 -4.30 4.81
N ILE A 10 -27.54 -3.30 5.63
CA ILE A 10 -26.27 -2.56 5.51
C ILE A 10 -25.07 -3.47 5.71
N ILE A 11 -25.11 -4.37 6.71
CA ILE A 11 -24.04 -5.34 6.95
C ILE A 11 -23.90 -6.31 5.77
N LEU A 12 -25.01 -6.78 5.19
CA LEU A 12 -24.97 -7.66 4.02
C LEU A 12 -24.33 -6.97 2.81
N ILE A 13 -24.70 -5.71 2.55
CA ILE A 13 -24.11 -4.92 1.47
C ILE A 13 -22.63 -4.68 1.75
N ALA A 14 -22.26 -4.31 2.97
CA ALA A 14 -20.87 -4.13 3.37
C ALA A 14 -20.07 -5.43 3.22
N GLY A 15 -20.65 -6.58 3.57
CA GLY A 15 -20.02 -7.90 3.42
C GLY A 15 -19.78 -8.30 1.96
N MET A 16 -20.58 -7.80 1.01
CA MET A 16 -20.37 -8.01 -0.43
C MET A 16 -19.34 -7.03 -1.02
N VAL A 17 -19.33 -5.78 -0.56
CA VAL A 17 -18.42 -4.74 -1.08
C VAL A 17 -17.01 -4.88 -0.50
N TYR A 18 -16.89 -5.33 0.75
CA TYR A 18 -15.62 -5.50 1.45
C TYR A 18 -14.59 -6.39 0.72
N PRO A 19 -14.93 -7.61 0.24
CA PRO A 19 -13.96 -8.45 -0.47
C PRO A 19 -13.46 -7.82 -1.76
N VAL A 20 -14.31 -7.08 -2.48
CA VAL A 20 -13.91 -6.35 -3.70
C VAL A 20 -12.92 -5.24 -3.34
N TYR A 21 -13.19 -4.49 -2.28
CA TYR A 21 -12.28 -3.45 -1.78
C TYR A 21 -10.92 -4.02 -1.33
N ALA A 22 -10.93 -5.17 -0.63
CA ALA A 22 -9.72 -5.84 -0.20
C ALA A 22 -8.88 -6.34 -1.39
N MET A 23 -9.51 -6.93 -2.42
CA MET A 23 -8.83 -7.33 -3.65
C MET A 23 -8.20 -6.13 -4.35
N TRP A 24 -8.95 -5.03 -4.51
CA TRP A 24 -8.47 -3.82 -5.16
C TRP A 24 -7.25 -3.21 -4.46
N ASN A 25 -7.26 -3.15 -3.13
CA ASN A 25 -6.12 -2.64 -2.35
C ASN A 25 -4.86 -3.48 -2.56
N ASN A 26 -5.00 -4.81 -2.61
CA ASN A 26 -3.86 -5.71 -2.82
C ASN A 26 -3.28 -5.58 -4.24
N GLU A 27 -4.14 -5.43 -5.25
CA GLU A 27 -3.70 -5.16 -6.63
C GLU A 27 -2.95 -3.84 -6.75
N GLN A 28 -3.44 -2.78 -6.08
CA GLN A 28 -2.75 -1.49 -6.08
C GLN A 28 -1.35 -1.57 -5.48
N LEU A 29 -1.21 -2.26 -4.35
CA LEU A 29 0.11 -2.49 -3.73
C LEU A 29 1.02 -3.30 -4.66
N ASN A 30 0.48 -4.31 -5.32
CA ASN A 30 1.24 -5.14 -6.25
C ASN A 30 1.74 -4.35 -7.46
N ASN A 31 0.85 -3.58 -8.07
CA ASN A 31 1.20 -2.72 -9.20
C ASN A 31 2.22 -1.67 -8.78
N PHE A 32 2.04 -1.02 -7.63
CA PHE A 32 3.03 -0.09 -7.09
C PHE A 32 4.40 -0.74 -6.89
N CYS A 33 4.47 -1.89 -6.22
CA CYS A 33 5.75 -2.57 -5.96
C CYS A 33 6.42 -3.07 -7.24
N GLY A 34 5.63 -3.49 -8.24
CA GLY A 34 6.13 -3.91 -9.56
C GLY A 34 6.55 -2.74 -10.46
N GLU A 35 5.92 -1.58 -10.31
CA GLU A 35 6.29 -0.36 -11.05
C GLU A 35 7.58 0.28 -10.52
N LEU A 36 7.94 0.05 -9.26
CA LEU A 36 9.19 0.52 -8.67
C LEU A 36 10.42 -0.12 -9.33
N LYS A 37 11.05 0.63 -10.23
CA LYS A 37 12.31 0.25 -10.85
C LYS A 37 13.51 0.86 -10.12
N SER A 38 14.65 0.18 -10.21
CA SER A 38 15.92 0.79 -9.85
C SER A 38 16.14 2.07 -10.68
N ASN A 39 16.76 3.09 -10.06
CA ASN A 39 17.02 4.41 -10.62
C ASN A 39 15.83 5.42 -10.63
N MET A 40 14.65 5.05 -10.13
CA MET A 40 13.55 6.00 -9.91
C MET A 40 13.90 6.99 -8.79
N THR A 41 13.46 8.25 -8.92
CA THR A 41 13.70 9.27 -7.89
C THR A 41 12.76 9.10 -6.70
N LYS A 42 13.22 9.48 -5.51
CA LYS A 42 12.42 9.47 -4.27
C LYS A 42 11.10 10.25 -4.43
N GLN A 43 11.12 11.38 -5.14
CA GLN A 43 9.92 12.15 -5.44
C GLN A 43 8.91 11.37 -6.29
N TYR A 44 9.36 10.67 -7.33
CA TYR A 44 8.48 9.84 -8.17
C TYR A 44 7.80 8.73 -7.35
N VAL A 45 8.52 8.13 -6.39
CA VAL A 45 7.96 7.13 -5.48
C VAL A 45 6.87 7.71 -4.59
N LEU A 46 7.07 8.94 -4.09
CA LEU A 46 6.10 9.65 -3.26
C LEU A 46 4.85 10.02 -4.07
N ASP A 47 5.01 10.52 -5.30
CA ASP A 47 3.89 10.82 -6.20
C ASP A 47 3.11 9.56 -6.56
N LEU A 48 3.81 8.47 -6.89
CA LEU A 48 3.17 7.19 -7.22
C LEU A 48 2.41 6.62 -6.03
N ALA A 49 2.95 6.72 -4.81
CA ALA A 49 2.25 6.29 -3.61
C ALA A 49 1.00 7.13 -3.34
N TYR A 50 1.08 8.44 -3.58
CA TYR A 50 -0.07 9.33 -3.46
C TYR A 50 -1.18 8.97 -4.48
N GLU A 51 -0.82 8.75 -5.75
CA GLU A 51 -1.76 8.35 -6.82
C GLU A 51 -2.45 7.03 -6.49
N LYS A 52 -1.71 6.04 -6.00
CA LYS A 52 -2.24 4.70 -5.69
C LYS A 52 -2.86 4.61 -4.27
N ASN A 53 -2.94 5.72 -3.53
CA ASN A 53 -3.44 5.76 -2.15
C ASN A 53 -2.70 4.80 -1.18
N ILE A 54 -1.40 4.60 -1.39
CA ILE A 54 -0.56 3.70 -0.60
C ILE A 54 0.11 4.50 0.51
N ARG A 55 0.14 3.92 1.71
CA ARG A 55 0.84 4.53 2.84
C ARG A 55 2.32 4.18 2.78
N LEU A 56 3.17 5.19 2.71
CA LEU A 56 4.61 5.05 2.84
C LEU A 56 5.04 5.37 4.26
N ASN A 57 5.60 4.38 4.96
CA ASN A 57 6.35 4.58 6.19
C ASN A 57 7.83 4.70 5.83
N LEU A 58 8.42 5.88 5.99
CA LEU A 58 9.87 6.00 5.94
C LEU A 58 10.45 5.35 7.19
N GLY A 59 11.32 4.36 7.00
CA GLY A 59 12.10 3.78 8.09
C GLY A 59 13.38 4.57 8.32
N ASN A 60 14.43 3.90 8.79
CA ASN A 60 15.70 4.53 9.09
C ASN A 60 16.32 5.16 7.83
N VAL A 61 16.72 6.42 7.97
CA VAL A 61 17.37 7.22 6.94
C VAL A 61 18.79 7.46 7.41
N ASP A 62 19.73 6.67 6.89
CA ASP A 62 21.14 7.02 6.91
C ASP A 62 21.41 8.03 5.78
N ASP A 63 22.39 8.91 5.98
CA ASP A 63 22.75 10.02 5.08
C ASP A 63 22.87 9.61 3.59
N LEU A 64 23.20 8.34 3.33
CA LEU A 64 23.30 7.77 1.98
C LEU A 64 22.28 6.67 1.65
N LYS A 65 21.59 6.10 2.64
CA LYS A 65 20.73 4.92 2.48
C LYS A 65 19.41 5.17 3.19
N TRP A 66 18.32 5.08 2.45
CA TRP A 66 16.98 5.14 3.04
C TRP A 66 16.24 3.85 2.75
N HIS A 67 15.34 3.50 3.64
CA HIS A 67 14.34 2.48 3.36
C HIS A 67 12.96 3.00 3.68
N ALA A 68 11.99 2.61 2.86
CA ALA A 68 10.59 2.92 3.05
C ALA A 68 9.76 1.64 2.92
N THR A 69 8.73 1.52 3.73
CA THR A 69 7.78 0.42 3.68
C THR A 69 6.45 0.96 3.17
N ALA A 70 6.03 0.49 2.01
CA ALA A 70 4.69 0.74 1.46
C ALA A 70 3.71 -0.31 2.01
N SER A 71 2.60 0.14 2.58
CA SER A 71 1.50 -0.71 3.03
C SER A 71 0.15 -0.16 2.60
N THR A 72 -0.83 -1.06 2.46
CA THR A 72 -2.19 -0.66 2.14
C THR A 72 -2.91 -0.14 3.39
N PRO A 73 -3.88 0.76 3.23
CA PRO A 73 -4.70 1.22 4.35
C PRO A 73 -5.65 0.12 4.89
N ALA A 74 -5.85 -0.98 4.15
CA ALA A 74 -6.66 -2.10 4.63
C ALA A 74 -5.91 -2.85 5.74
N SER A 75 -6.46 -2.81 6.95
CA SER A 75 -5.86 -3.32 8.19
C SER A 75 -5.54 -4.82 8.23
N PHE A 76 -5.84 -5.60 7.18
CA PHE A 76 -5.67 -7.05 7.14
C PHE A 76 -4.72 -7.54 6.03
N SER A 77 -4.06 -6.63 5.31
CA SER A 77 -3.04 -7.03 4.35
C SER A 77 -1.69 -7.13 5.06
N ASP A 78 -1.26 -8.36 5.36
CA ASP A 78 0.12 -8.64 5.83
C ASP A 78 1.17 -8.36 4.74
N TYR A 79 0.73 -8.02 3.52
CA TYR A 79 1.60 -7.65 2.41
C TYR A 79 2.08 -6.21 2.55
N SER A 80 3.40 -6.05 2.47
CA SER A 80 4.09 -4.77 2.41
C SER A 80 5.15 -4.79 1.30
N CYS A 81 5.48 -3.62 0.77
CA CYS A 81 6.57 -3.47 -0.19
C CYS A 81 7.73 -2.73 0.50
N LEU A 82 8.85 -3.42 0.69
CA LEU A 82 10.10 -2.83 1.19
C LEU A 82 10.84 -2.19 0.03
N ILE A 83 11.01 -0.88 0.12
CA ILE A 83 11.74 -0.03 -0.81
C ILE A 83 13.06 0.32 -0.15
N LYS A 84 14.17 0.10 -0.85
CA LYS A 84 15.50 0.51 -0.44
C LYS A 84 16.03 1.49 -1.47
N GLY A 85 16.54 2.62 -1.01
CA GLY A 85 17.15 3.63 -1.85
C GLY A 85 18.54 4.02 -1.39
N LEU A 86 19.29 4.60 -2.32
CA LEU A 86 20.63 5.15 -2.11
C LEU A 86 20.63 6.60 -2.63
N GLY A 87 20.97 7.56 -1.78
CA GLY A 87 20.81 8.98 -2.07
C GLY A 87 19.35 9.31 -2.46
N ASP A 88 19.14 9.98 -3.59
CA ASP A 88 17.80 10.33 -4.08
C ASP A 88 17.12 9.27 -4.96
N ARG A 89 17.69 8.07 -5.05
CA ARG A 89 17.24 7.04 -5.99
C ARG A 89 16.84 5.73 -5.33
N VAL A 90 15.87 5.06 -5.94
CA VAL A 90 15.48 3.69 -5.60
C VAL A 90 16.57 2.73 -6.07
N ALA A 91 17.05 1.90 -5.16
CA ALA A 91 18.00 0.83 -5.43
C ALA A 91 17.29 -0.50 -5.66
N SER A 92 16.29 -0.83 -4.83
CA SER A 92 15.49 -2.04 -4.98
C SER A 92 14.12 -1.91 -4.31
N ALA A 93 13.15 -2.64 -4.83
CA ALA A 93 11.84 -2.84 -4.21
C ALA A 93 11.58 -4.34 -4.12
N LYS A 94 11.07 -4.81 -2.97
CA LYS A 94 10.74 -6.22 -2.77
C LYS A 94 9.48 -6.35 -1.92
N MET A 95 8.56 -7.18 -2.37
CA MET A 95 7.42 -7.59 -1.55
C MET A 95 7.88 -8.42 -0.36
N THR A 96 7.33 -8.11 0.81
CA THR A 96 7.54 -8.83 2.06
C THR A 96 6.19 -9.04 2.73
N VAL A 97 5.99 -10.24 3.24
CA VAL A 97 4.85 -10.57 4.10
C VAL A 97 5.35 -10.37 5.53
N ASN A 98 4.64 -9.56 6.31
CA ASN A 98 4.93 -9.34 7.73
C ASN A 98 4.50 -10.55 8.57
#